data_AF-A0A1G1LDJ3-F1
#
_entry.id   AF-A0A1G1LDJ3-F1
#
_cell.length_a   1.000
_cell.length_b   1.000
_cell.length_c   1.000
_cell.angle_alpha   90.00
_cell.angle_beta   90.00
_cell.angle_gamma   90.00
#
_symmetry.space_group_name_H-M   'P 1'
#
loop_
_entity.id
_entity.type
_entity.pdbx_description
1 polymer ?
#
loop_
_entity_poly.entity_id
_entity_poly.type
_entity_poly.pdbx_seq_one_letter_code
_entity_poly.pdbx_strand_id
1 'polypeptide(L)'
;MKRRALTLIEVLVAISIAAVLTLGIERLLTTALTAWRLATEEVAISGLSEETMRGLMEGDYDLPGIRDAVEMIDVQEDSITFVPLWLDIFDPVPKDGTFYLSKRLRPGAPTPLGEVKFRGARQFATYFGTVRMDQTGKPWFDFGFPIQRGSAVQLSYQPDVRVHPELAMTYKWDKKAQRITRFYRDEVTHFNLRHETIKTTSFRFTYLDGSNRPVDITGKKLSTENALIRITAVRVELKLEGAELTKEATSLANIRALGKAGQGIILSRGLDIPIPDSANIRLMQLLNFTGVDEGHVIEVKVHAPRAKYEWRLKLLLGIEGNIPVLRRYEIYYPTNKLVVESEPGESVKNGLNLLELTPSGEYDYDEDEGVTDKVVFAGTEVLLSVLQSDPEGVMLIVRP
;
A
#
# COMPACT_ATOMS: atom_id res chain seq x y z
N MET A 1 -25.04 38.44 83.38
CA MET A 1 -24.81 38.44 81.92
C MET A 1 -25.80 39.38 81.25
N LYS A 2 -25.37 40.56 80.79
CA LYS A 2 -26.23 41.47 80.02
C LYS A 2 -26.41 40.87 78.61
N ARG A 3 -27.62 40.42 78.27
CA ARG A 3 -27.98 40.10 76.88
C ARG A 3 -27.95 41.41 76.09
N ARG A 4 -26.89 41.64 75.31
CA ARG A 4 -26.90 42.68 74.27
C ARG A 4 -27.87 42.21 73.19
N ALA A 5 -28.95 42.94 72.98
CA ALA A 5 -29.82 42.74 71.83
C ALA A 5 -29.04 43.20 70.58
N LEU A 6 -28.96 42.34 69.57
CA LEU A 6 -28.40 42.70 68.26
C LEU A 6 -29.20 43.86 67.68
N THR A 7 -28.50 44.87 67.17
CA THR A 7 -29.15 45.95 66.44
C THR A 7 -29.58 45.45 65.06
N LEU A 8 -30.68 46.00 64.52
CA LEU A 8 -31.18 45.65 63.19
C LEU A 8 -30.10 45.81 62.11
N ILE A 9 -29.21 46.80 62.27
CA ILE A 9 -28.09 47.07 61.37
C ILE A 9 -27.08 45.92 61.40
N GLU A 10 -26.71 45.39 62.58
CA GLU A 10 -25.78 44.25 62.68
C GLU A 10 -26.35 42.99 62.03
N VAL A 11 -27.66 42.75 62.14
CA VAL A 11 -28.33 41.63 61.46
C VAL A 11 -28.33 41.82 59.94
N LEU A 12 -28.62 43.03 59.44
CA LEU A 12 -28.59 43.34 58.01
C LEU A 12 -27.18 43.20 57.42
N VAL A 13 -26.15 43.65 58.13
CA VAL A 13 -24.75 43.49 57.71
C VAL A 13 -24.37 42.00 57.66
N ALA A 14 -24.72 41.23 58.69
CA ALA A 14 -24.44 39.79 58.73
C ALA A 14 -25.15 39.03 57.58
N ILE A 15 -26.42 39.33 57.31
CA ILE A 15 -27.18 38.73 56.21
C ILE A 15 -26.56 39.13 54.85
N SER A 16 -26.17 40.39 54.69
CA SER A 16 -25.55 40.87 53.45
C SER A 16 -24.21 40.17 53.18
N ILE A 17 -23.36 40.02 54.20
CA ILE A 17 -22.10 39.29 54.10
C ILE A 17 -22.36 37.82 53.76
N ALA A 18 -23.31 37.18 54.45
CA ALA A 18 -23.68 35.78 54.19
C ALA A 18 -24.21 35.58 52.76
N ALA A 19 -25.03 36.50 52.26
CA ALA A 19 -25.56 36.43 50.89
C ALA A 19 -24.43 36.58 49.85
N VAL A 20 -23.52 37.53 50.04
CA VAL A 20 -22.35 37.72 49.14
C VAL A 20 -21.45 36.50 49.15
N LEU A 21 -21.17 35.92 50.33
CA LEU A 21 -20.37 34.70 50.44
C LEU A 21 -21.07 33.50 49.78
N THR A 22 -22.37 33.35 49.99
CA THR A 22 -23.16 32.25 49.39
C THR A 22 -23.16 32.35 47.87
N LEU A 23 -23.40 33.55 47.31
CA LEU A 23 -23.34 33.80 45.87
C LEU A 23 -21.93 33.56 45.29
N GLY A 24 -20.89 33.93 46.03
CA GLY A 24 -19.50 33.68 45.66
C GLY A 24 -19.19 32.18 45.59
N ILE A 25 -19.61 31.42 46.60
CA ILE A 25 -19.43 29.96 46.68
C ILE A 25 -20.24 29.26 45.58
N GLU A 26 -21.50 29.66 45.37
CA GLU A 26 -22.36 29.10 44.32
C GLU A 26 -21.74 29.27 42.93
N ARG A 27 -21.24 30.47 42.61
CA ARG A 27 -20.54 30.72 41.35
C ARG A 27 -19.28 29.88 41.22
N LEU A 28 -18.45 29.82 42.27
CA LEU A 28 -17.24 29.01 42.26
C LEU A 28 -17.54 27.52 42.04
N LEU A 29 -18.54 26.97 42.73
CA LEU A 29 -18.97 25.58 42.57
C LEU A 29 -19.50 25.33 41.15
N THR A 30 -20.30 26.24 40.62
CA THR A 30 -20.83 26.13 39.26
C THR A 30 -19.71 26.15 38.23
N THR A 31 -18.77 27.10 38.33
CA THR A 31 -17.60 27.16 37.44
C THR A 31 -16.73 25.92 37.56
N ALA A 32 -16.48 25.43 38.78
CA ALA A 32 -15.70 24.21 39.01
C ALA A 32 -16.39 22.97 38.43
N LEU A 33 -17.72 22.86 38.56
CA LEU A 33 -18.50 21.77 37.98
C LEU A 33 -18.50 21.81 36.44
N THR A 34 -18.64 22.99 35.83
CA THR A 34 -18.54 23.15 34.38
C THR A 34 -17.14 22.79 33.88
N ALA A 35 -16.09 23.29 34.54
CA ALA A 35 -14.71 22.97 34.19
C ALA A 35 -14.41 21.47 34.32
N TRP A 36 -14.91 20.83 35.37
CA TRP A 36 -14.78 19.38 35.56
C TRP A 36 -15.50 18.60 34.46
N ARG A 37 -16.75 18.97 34.12
CA ARG A 37 -17.52 18.33 33.03
C ARG A 37 -16.82 18.46 31.69
N LEU A 38 -16.36 19.66 31.35
CA LEU A 38 -15.62 19.93 30.12
C LEU A 38 -14.35 19.07 30.05
N ALA A 39 -13.57 18.99 31.14
CA ALA A 39 -12.35 18.18 31.18
C ALA A 39 -12.64 16.67 31.03
N THR A 40 -13.69 16.15 31.69
CA THR A 40 -14.07 14.74 31.53
C THR A 40 -14.55 14.42 30.13
N GLU A 41 -15.30 15.33 29.50
CA GLU A 41 -15.78 15.19 28.13
C GLU A 41 -14.62 15.26 27.12
N GLU A 42 -13.67 16.18 27.31
CA GLU A 42 -12.48 16.30 26.48
C GLU A 42 -11.64 15.01 26.50
N VAL A 43 -11.44 14.41 27.68
CA VAL A 43 -10.73 13.12 27.81
C VAL A 43 -11.49 12.01 27.10
N ALA A 44 -12.81 11.92 27.28
CA ALA A 44 -13.62 10.87 26.66
C ALA A 44 -13.65 11.00 25.12
N ILE A 45 -13.86 12.21 24.59
CA ILE A 45 -13.87 12.48 23.15
C ILE A 45 -12.48 12.23 22.55
N SER A 46 -11.43 12.64 23.24
CA SER A 46 -10.06 12.43 22.77
C SER A 46 -9.67 10.96 22.79
N GLY A 47 -9.97 10.24 23.87
CA GLY A 47 -9.72 8.81 23.98
C GLY A 47 -10.44 8.01 22.91
N LEU A 48 -11.75 8.22 22.73
CA LEU A 48 -12.54 7.54 21.71
C LEU A 48 -12.03 7.84 20.29
N SER A 49 -11.71 9.11 20.02
CA SER A 49 -11.16 9.53 18.74
C SER A 49 -9.82 8.88 18.46
N GLU A 50 -8.89 8.89 19.41
CA GLU A 50 -7.54 8.32 19.24
C GLU A 50 -7.58 6.81 19.12
N GLU A 51 -8.35 6.12 19.96
CA GLU A 51 -8.50 4.67 19.91
C GLU A 51 -9.08 4.22 18.56
N THR A 52 -10.14 4.90 18.10
CA THR A 52 -10.77 4.62 16.80
C THR A 52 -9.78 4.88 15.67
N MET A 53 -9.19 6.07 15.61
CA MET A 53 -8.29 6.43 14.51
C MET A 53 -7.03 5.56 14.50
N ARG A 54 -6.47 5.22 15.67
CA ARG A 54 -5.34 4.31 15.77
C ARG A 54 -5.73 2.90 15.30
N GLY A 55 -6.82 2.34 15.80
CA GLY A 55 -7.26 0.98 15.43
C GLY A 55 -7.63 0.83 13.95
N LEU A 56 -8.15 1.88 13.31
CA LEU A 56 -8.39 1.88 11.85
C LEU A 56 -7.10 2.03 11.05
N MET A 57 -6.24 2.97 11.44
CA MET A 57 -5.10 3.38 10.61
C MET A 57 -3.90 2.49 10.80
N GLU A 58 -3.60 2.10 12.04
CA GLU A 58 -2.46 1.28 12.42
C GLU A 58 -2.83 -0.19 12.58
N GLY A 59 -4.11 -0.48 12.85
CA GLY A 59 -4.58 -1.82 13.13
C GLY A 59 -4.48 -2.17 14.62
N ASP A 60 -4.52 -3.46 14.91
CA ASP A 60 -4.34 -4.01 16.26
C ASP A 60 -3.08 -4.89 16.30
N TYR A 61 -2.78 -5.50 17.45
CA TYR A 61 -1.53 -6.24 17.68
C TYR A 61 -1.20 -7.28 16.59
N ASP A 62 -2.21 -7.98 16.07
CA ASP A 62 -2.07 -9.05 15.07
C ASP A 62 -2.75 -8.72 13.73
N LEU A 63 -3.39 -7.55 13.61
CA LEU A 63 -4.24 -7.21 12.48
C LEU A 63 -3.79 -5.90 11.83
N PRO A 64 -3.54 -5.89 10.51
CA PRO A 64 -3.06 -4.68 9.83
C PRO A 64 -4.13 -3.58 9.79
N GLY A 65 -3.68 -2.32 9.69
CA GLY A 65 -4.56 -1.17 9.48
C GLY A 65 -4.53 -0.65 8.04
N ILE A 66 -5.27 0.44 7.79
CA ILE A 66 -5.33 1.09 6.46
C ILE A 66 -3.94 1.56 6.00
N ARG A 67 -3.02 1.90 6.91
CA ARG A 67 -1.64 2.30 6.55
C ARG A 67 -0.82 1.17 5.94
N ASP A 68 -1.21 -0.08 6.11
CA ASP A 68 -0.56 -1.24 5.51
C ASP A 68 -1.24 -1.67 4.21
N ALA A 69 -2.24 -0.91 3.72
CA ALA A 69 -2.89 -1.18 2.45
C ALA A 69 -1.88 -1.12 1.30
N VAL A 70 -1.80 -2.18 0.49
CA VAL A 70 -0.97 -2.28 -0.70
C VAL A 70 -1.75 -2.20 -2.01
N GLU A 71 -3.04 -2.54 -1.98
CA GLU A 71 -3.93 -2.50 -3.13
C GLU A 71 -5.35 -2.20 -2.68
N MET A 72 -6.08 -1.39 -3.46
CA MET A 72 -7.49 -1.09 -3.21
C MET A 72 -8.36 -2.00 -4.08
N ILE A 73 -9.37 -2.62 -3.49
CA ILE A 73 -10.25 -3.59 -4.17
C ILE A 73 -11.64 -3.04 -4.38
N ASP A 74 -12.15 -2.31 -3.41
CA ASP A 74 -13.44 -1.65 -3.50
C ASP A 74 -13.45 -0.38 -2.65
N VAL A 75 -14.01 0.68 -3.19
CA VAL A 75 -14.12 1.96 -2.47
C VAL A 75 -15.52 2.54 -2.58
N GLN A 76 -16.04 2.96 -1.44
CA GLN A 76 -17.34 3.62 -1.26
C GLN A 76 -17.21 4.70 -0.18
N GLU A 77 -18.22 5.57 -0.04
CA GLU A 77 -18.21 6.64 0.98
C GLU A 77 -18.19 6.08 2.41
N ASP A 78 -18.90 4.98 2.64
CA ASP A 78 -19.10 4.35 3.93
C ASP A 78 -18.24 3.09 4.12
N SER A 79 -17.50 2.66 3.10
CA SER A 79 -16.69 1.45 3.18
C SER A 79 -15.46 1.48 2.31
N ILE A 80 -14.44 0.79 2.77
CA ILE A 80 -13.17 0.60 2.08
C ILE A 80 -12.81 -0.88 2.15
N THR A 81 -12.43 -1.46 1.01
CA THR A 81 -11.85 -2.79 0.92
C THR A 81 -10.48 -2.71 0.28
N PHE A 82 -9.47 -3.24 0.96
CA PHE A 82 -8.09 -3.20 0.53
C PHE A 82 -7.36 -4.50 0.88
N VAL A 83 -6.22 -4.73 0.23
CA VAL A 83 -5.31 -5.82 0.56
C VAL A 83 -4.23 -5.23 1.45
N PRO A 84 -4.04 -5.70 2.69
CA PRO A 84 -2.91 -5.30 3.50
C PRO A 84 -1.63 -6.00 3.05
N LEU A 85 -0.50 -5.46 3.49
CA LEU A 85 0.80 -6.11 3.39
C LEU A 85 0.76 -7.49 4.05
N TRP A 86 1.24 -8.52 3.35
CA TRP A 86 1.35 -9.87 3.89
C TRP A 86 2.75 -10.11 4.48
N LEU A 87 2.81 -10.75 5.64
CA LEU A 87 4.04 -11.05 6.35
C LEU A 87 4.17 -12.57 6.58
N ASP A 88 5.22 -13.16 6.01
CA ASP A 88 5.64 -14.52 6.36
C ASP A 88 6.81 -14.46 7.34
N ILE A 89 6.71 -15.20 8.44
CA ILE A 89 7.74 -15.26 9.49
C ILE A 89 8.31 -16.68 9.53
N PHE A 90 9.64 -16.77 9.43
CA PHE A 90 10.39 -18.01 9.54
C PHE A 90 11.29 -17.95 10.77
N ASP A 91 10.79 -18.48 11.88
CA ASP A 91 11.53 -18.66 13.12
C ASP A 91 11.20 -20.03 13.74
N PRO A 92 12.09 -21.03 13.64
CA PRO A 92 13.44 -20.96 13.08
C PRO A 92 13.48 -21.02 11.54
N VAL A 93 14.58 -20.54 10.95
CA VAL A 93 14.88 -20.65 9.50
C VAL A 93 14.80 -22.12 9.01
N PRO A 94 14.20 -22.38 7.82
CA PRO A 94 14.09 -23.72 7.23
C PRO A 94 15.45 -24.42 7.06
N LYS A 95 15.44 -25.76 7.16
CA LYS A 95 16.68 -26.56 7.14
C LYS A 95 17.44 -26.48 5.82
N ASP A 96 16.71 -26.32 4.73
CA ASP A 96 17.15 -26.20 3.35
C ASP A 96 17.48 -24.75 2.95
N GLY A 97 17.15 -23.77 3.80
CA GLY A 97 17.40 -22.35 3.54
C GLY A 97 16.47 -21.73 2.49
N THR A 98 15.39 -22.43 2.12
CA THR A 98 14.43 -21.97 1.12
C THR A 98 13.23 -21.31 1.79
N PHE A 99 12.94 -20.06 1.44
CA PHE A 99 11.85 -19.29 2.05
C PHE A 99 10.64 -19.22 1.12
N TYR A 100 9.86 -20.30 1.10
CA TYR A 100 8.64 -20.38 0.29
C TYR A 100 7.58 -19.39 0.78
N LEU A 101 7.05 -18.57 -0.13
CA LEU A 101 5.94 -17.66 0.19
C LEU A 101 4.67 -18.48 0.43
N SER A 102 3.93 -18.15 1.48
CA SER A 102 2.71 -18.86 1.88
C SER A 102 1.51 -18.52 1.00
N LYS A 103 1.52 -17.34 0.38
CA LYS A 103 0.52 -16.84 -0.56
C LYS A 103 1.20 -16.46 -1.87
N ARG A 104 0.48 -16.65 -2.98
CA ARG A 104 0.98 -16.28 -4.31
C ARG A 104 1.28 -14.77 -4.34
N LEU A 105 2.42 -14.39 -4.90
CA LEU A 105 2.75 -12.99 -5.15
C LEU A 105 1.83 -12.44 -6.25
N ARG A 106 1.30 -11.24 -6.04
CA ARG A 106 0.51 -10.52 -7.04
C ARG A 106 1.33 -10.31 -8.33
N PRO A 107 0.82 -10.66 -9.52
CA PRO A 107 1.52 -10.40 -10.78
C PRO A 107 1.83 -8.91 -10.96
N GLY A 108 3.07 -8.57 -11.31
CA GLY A 108 3.54 -7.17 -11.42
C GLY A 108 3.75 -6.45 -10.08
N ALA A 109 3.57 -7.10 -8.93
CA ALA A 109 3.92 -6.49 -7.65
C ALA A 109 5.44 -6.37 -7.47
N PRO A 110 5.88 -5.41 -6.64
CA PRO A 110 7.29 -5.30 -6.27
C PRO A 110 7.82 -6.58 -5.63
N THR A 111 9.12 -6.80 -5.77
CA THR A 111 9.82 -7.89 -5.09
C THR A 111 9.57 -7.81 -3.57
N PRO A 112 9.32 -8.95 -2.90
CA PRO A 112 9.21 -9.01 -1.44
C PRO A 112 10.37 -8.31 -0.74
N LEU A 113 10.07 -7.68 0.39
CA LEU A 113 11.08 -7.15 1.30
C LEU A 113 11.52 -8.27 2.24
N GLY A 114 12.80 -8.64 2.18
CA GLY A 114 13.38 -9.61 3.11
C GLY A 114 13.98 -8.91 4.31
N GLU A 115 13.71 -9.41 5.50
CA GLU A 115 14.27 -8.90 6.75
C GLU A 115 14.85 -10.06 7.55
N VAL A 116 16.09 -9.91 8.02
CA VAL A 116 16.82 -10.96 8.72
C VAL A 116 17.28 -10.43 10.07
N LYS A 117 16.94 -11.18 11.13
CA LYS A 117 17.51 -11.00 12.46
C LYS A 117 18.51 -12.12 12.70
N PHE A 118 19.79 -11.82 12.50
CA PHE A 118 20.87 -12.77 12.76
C PHE A 118 20.94 -13.16 14.24
N ARG A 119 21.49 -14.34 14.50
CA ARG A 119 21.69 -14.84 15.86
C ARG A 119 22.46 -13.81 16.72
N GLY A 120 21.87 -13.41 17.85
CA GLY A 120 22.45 -12.43 18.76
C GLY A 120 22.16 -10.96 18.41
N ALA A 121 21.58 -10.69 17.23
CA ALA A 121 21.11 -9.35 16.88
C ALA A 121 19.83 -9.01 17.65
N ARG A 122 19.68 -7.72 18.00
CA ARG A 122 18.48 -7.21 18.70
C ARG A 122 17.34 -6.88 17.74
N GLN A 123 17.65 -6.53 16.50
CA GLN A 123 16.70 -6.01 15.51
C GLN A 123 16.86 -6.75 14.18
N PHE A 124 15.80 -6.71 13.38
CA PHE A 124 15.82 -7.13 11.98
C PHE A 124 16.56 -6.09 11.14
N ALA A 125 17.28 -6.55 10.13
CA ALA A 125 17.88 -5.72 9.09
C ALA A 125 17.31 -6.12 7.73
N THR A 126 17.05 -5.13 6.88
CA THR A 126 16.46 -5.31 5.56
C THR A 126 17.50 -5.73 4.53
N TYR A 127 17.15 -6.71 3.71
CA TYR A 127 17.95 -7.24 2.62
C TYR A 127 17.08 -7.39 1.36
N PHE A 128 17.63 -6.97 0.24
CA PHE A 128 17.02 -7.23 -1.07
C PHE A 128 17.39 -8.65 -1.52
N GLY A 129 16.46 -9.29 -2.21
CA GLY A 129 16.61 -10.63 -2.73
C GLY A 129 15.85 -10.78 -4.03
N THR A 130 15.76 -12.01 -4.52
CA THR A 130 15.06 -12.37 -5.75
C THR A 130 13.96 -13.35 -5.46
N VAL A 131 12.86 -13.29 -6.24
CA VAL A 131 11.83 -14.33 -6.20
C VAL A 131 12.19 -15.37 -7.25
N ARG A 132 12.25 -16.62 -6.82
CA ARG A 132 12.48 -17.77 -7.70
C ARG A 132 11.25 -18.67 -7.67
N MET A 133 11.05 -19.40 -8.75
CA MET A 133 9.99 -20.41 -8.85
C MET A 133 10.62 -21.80 -8.75
N ASP A 134 9.97 -22.71 -8.03
CA ASP A 134 10.33 -24.12 -8.10
C ASP A 134 9.68 -24.81 -9.31
N GLN A 135 9.97 -26.10 -9.50
CA GLN A 135 9.44 -26.90 -10.62
C GLN A 135 7.90 -27.02 -10.59
N THR A 136 7.26 -26.72 -9.46
CA THR A 136 5.80 -26.75 -9.29
C THR A 136 5.16 -25.36 -9.47
N GLY A 137 5.96 -24.33 -9.74
CA GLY A 137 5.51 -22.95 -9.87
C GLY A 137 5.30 -22.24 -8.52
N LYS A 138 5.80 -22.80 -7.41
CA LYS A 138 5.69 -22.18 -6.09
C LYS A 138 6.81 -21.14 -5.89
N PRO A 139 6.47 -19.89 -5.55
CA PRO A 139 7.48 -18.84 -5.35
C PRO A 139 8.20 -19.02 -4.01
N TRP A 140 9.50 -18.77 -4.02
CA TRP A 140 10.34 -18.66 -2.84
C TRP A 140 11.30 -17.48 -2.97
N PHE A 141 11.67 -16.92 -1.83
CA PHE A 141 12.56 -15.77 -1.76
C PHE A 141 14.00 -16.21 -1.53
N ASP A 142 14.91 -15.74 -2.38
CA ASP A 142 16.34 -15.97 -2.30
C ASP A 142 17.06 -14.68 -1.91
N PHE A 143 17.71 -14.69 -0.74
CA PHE A 143 18.53 -13.57 -0.27
C PHE A 143 19.85 -13.42 -1.04
N GLY A 144 20.26 -14.42 -1.83
CA GLY A 144 21.56 -14.42 -2.51
C GLY A 144 22.75 -14.74 -1.61
N PHE A 145 22.50 -15.04 -0.33
CA PHE A 145 23.49 -15.49 0.64
C PHE A 145 22.86 -16.47 1.64
N PRO A 146 23.65 -17.41 2.21
CA PRO A 146 23.12 -18.38 3.15
C PRO A 146 22.74 -17.73 4.49
N ILE A 147 21.51 -17.97 4.95
CA ILE A 147 21.05 -17.55 6.28
C ILE A 147 21.30 -18.67 7.30
N GLN A 148 22.06 -18.35 8.34
CA GLN A 148 22.45 -19.32 9.36
C GLN A 148 21.27 -19.74 10.26
N ARG A 149 21.29 -21.01 10.68
CA ARG A 149 20.32 -21.54 11.67
C ARG A 149 20.40 -20.76 12.99
N GLY A 150 19.24 -20.50 13.58
CA GLY A 150 19.10 -19.67 14.79
C GLY A 150 18.96 -18.17 14.50
N SER A 151 18.90 -17.79 13.22
CA SER A 151 18.37 -16.49 12.80
C SER A 151 16.85 -16.57 12.63
N ALA A 152 16.18 -15.43 12.61
CA ALA A 152 14.78 -15.30 12.22
C ALA A 152 14.67 -14.49 10.93
N VAL A 153 13.73 -14.85 10.07
CA VAL A 153 13.48 -14.17 8.79
C VAL A 153 12.04 -13.72 8.72
N GLN A 154 11.83 -12.53 8.18
CA GLN A 154 10.53 -11.94 7.90
C GLN A 154 10.48 -11.54 6.43
N LEU A 155 9.43 -11.93 5.72
CA LEU A 155 9.21 -11.56 4.33
C LEU A 155 7.91 -10.78 4.23
N SER A 156 8.00 -9.54 3.76
CA SER A 156 6.84 -8.67 3.54
C SER A 156 6.55 -8.54 2.05
N TYR A 157 5.34 -8.88 1.60
CA TYR A 157 4.99 -8.86 0.17
C TYR A 157 3.51 -8.55 -0.10
N GLN A 158 3.19 -8.19 -1.36
CA GLN A 158 1.82 -7.98 -1.82
C GLN A 158 1.23 -9.30 -2.32
N PRO A 159 0.25 -9.90 -1.62
CA PRO A 159 -0.33 -11.17 -2.04
C PRO A 159 -1.33 -10.97 -3.18
N ASP A 160 -1.57 -12.02 -3.97
CA ASP A 160 -2.57 -12.00 -5.04
C ASP A 160 -3.99 -12.28 -4.50
N VAL A 161 -4.74 -11.22 -4.24
CA VAL A 161 -6.12 -11.30 -3.77
C VAL A 161 -7.08 -11.90 -4.81
N ARG A 162 -6.73 -11.88 -6.11
CA ARG A 162 -7.57 -12.52 -7.14
C ARG A 162 -7.58 -14.05 -6.97
N VAL A 163 -6.49 -14.62 -6.46
CA VAL A 163 -6.36 -16.05 -6.13
C VAL A 163 -6.82 -16.33 -4.70
N HIS A 164 -6.59 -15.38 -3.78
CA HIS A 164 -6.92 -15.49 -2.36
C HIS A 164 -7.82 -14.32 -1.90
N PRO A 165 -9.13 -14.33 -2.23
CA PRO A 165 -10.05 -13.24 -1.88
C PRO A 165 -10.19 -13.01 -0.37
N GLU A 166 -9.93 -14.04 0.45
CA GLU A 166 -9.98 -13.97 1.91
C GLU A 166 -8.92 -13.02 2.52
N LEU A 167 -7.95 -12.60 1.71
CA LEU A 167 -6.90 -11.66 2.09
C LEU A 167 -7.33 -10.19 2.00
N ALA A 168 -8.51 -9.91 1.46
CA ALA A 168 -9.07 -8.56 1.48
C ALA A 168 -9.59 -8.21 2.88
N MET A 169 -9.23 -7.02 3.35
CA MET A 169 -9.76 -6.42 4.57
C MET A 169 -10.81 -5.37 4.20
N THR A 170 -11.98 -5.42 4.83
CA THR A 170 -13.05 -4.44 4.63
C THR A 170 -13.37 -3.72 5.93
N TYR A 171 -13.38 -2.39 5.90
CA TYR A 171 -14.04 -1.57 6.92
C TYR A 171 -15.37 -1.05 6.38
N LYS A 172 -16.42 -1.14 7.19
CA LYS A 172 -17.75 -0.61 6.86
C LYS A 172 -18.31 0.21 8.01
N TRP A 173 -18.69 1.44 7.71
CA TRP A 173 -19.36 2.35 8.62
C TRP A 173 -20.88 2.12 8.60
N ASP A 174 -21.45 1.89 9.77
CA ASP A 174 -22.90 1.87 9.98
C ASP A 174 -23.33 3.13 10.73
N LYS A 175 -23.90 4.09 9.99
CA LYS A 175 -24.39 5.35 10.53
C LYS A 175 -25.50 5.18 11.58
N LYS A 176 -26.37 4.17 11.42
CA LYS A 176 -27.49 3.93 12.36
C LYS A 176 -26.97 3.32 13.65
N ALA A 177 -26.08 2.34 13.55
CA ALA A 177 -25.48 1.69 14.72
C ALA A 177 -24.35 2.51 15.36
N GLN A 178 -23.85 3.56 14.68
CA GLN A 178 -22.71 4.37 15.11
C GLN A 178 -21.47 3.51 15.35
N ARG A 179 -21.19 2.61 14.40
CA ARG A 179 -20.18 1.57 14.54
C ARG A 179 -19.45 1.32 13.23
N ILE A 180 -18.14 1.11 13.31
CA ILE A 180 -17.35 0.60 12.19
C ILE A 180 -17.15 -0.89 12.39
N THR A 181 -17.37 -1.68 11.34
CA THR A 181 -17.13 -3.12 11.35
C THR A 181 -15.96 -3.44 10.42
N ARG A 182 -14.94 -4.13 10.96
CA ARG A 182 -13.83 -4.70 10.19
C ARG A 182 -14.12 -6.17 9.90
N PHE A 183 -13.95 -6.58 8.66
CA PHE A 183 -14.01 -7.96 8.21
C PHE A 183 -12.64 -8.37 7.67
N TYR A 184 -12.03 -9.42 8.22
CA TYR A 184 -10.74 -9.92 7.75
C TYR A 184 -10.50 -11.37 8.21
N ARG A 185 -10.11 -12.28 7.32
CA ARG A 185 -9.80 -13.70 7.64
C ARG A 185 -10.86 -14.38 8.53
N ASP A 186 -12.14 -14.23 8.17
CA ASP A 186 -13.31 -14.71 8.92
C ASP A 186 -13.53 -14.07 10.30
N GLU A 187 -12.66 -13.15 10.73
CA GLU A 187 -12.85 -12.36 11.94
C GLU A 187 -13.68 -11.09 11.67
N VAL A 188 -14.55 -10.78 12.63
CA VAL A 188 -15.36 -9.56 12.62
C VAL A 188 -15.05 -8.76 13.88
N THR A 189 -14.49 -7.57 13.70
CA THR A 189 -14.20 -6.64 14.80
C THR A 189 -15.11 -5.41 14.73
N HIS A 190 -15.50 -4.89 15.88
CA HIS A 190 -16.39 -3.74 15.99
C HIS A 190 -15.72 -2.59 16.72
N PHE A 191 -15.68 -1.42 16.09
CA PHE A 191 -15.31 -0.15 16.72
C PHE A 191 -16.59 0.61 17.04
N ASN A 192 -17.01 0.54 18.30
CA ASN A 192 -18.22 1.23 18.75
C ASN A 192 -17.91 2.70 19.01
N LEU A 193 -18.52 3.60 18.24
CA LEU A 193 -18.35 5.04 18.40
C LEU A 193 -19.45 5.66 19.27
N ARG A 194 -20.24 4.81 19.93
CA ARG A 194 -21.28 5.23 20.85
C ARG A 194 -20.72 5.28 22.27
N HIS A 195 -20.70 6.48 22.84
CA HIS A 195 -20.46 6.70 24.27
C HIS A 195 -21.71 7.34 24.89
N GLU A 196 -21.90 7.24 26.20
CA GLU A 196 -23.11 7.76 26.87
C GLU A 196 -23.33 9.27 26.62
N THR A 197 -22.22 10.01 26.51
CA THR A 197 -22.21 11.48 26.38
C THR A 197 -21.76 11.98 25.01
N ILE A 198 -21.29 11.10 24.11
CA ILE A 198 -20.65 11.49 22.84
C ILE A 198 -21.38 10.85 21.67
N LYS A 199 -21.64 11.65 20.62
CA LYS A 199 -22.28 11.23 19.37
C LYS A 199 -21.31 11.36 18.20
N THR A 200 -21.32 10.41 17.28
CA THR A 200 -20.62 10.55 16.00
C THR A 200 -21.52 11.23 14.97
N THR A 201 -21.21 12.47 14.63
CA THR A 201 -22.00 13.26 13.69
C THR A 201 -21.64 12.95 12.25
N SER A 202 -20.36 12.69 11.98
CA SER A 202 -19.89 12.22 10.68
C SER A 202 -18.73 11.25 10.81
N PHE A 203 -18.71 10.29 9.88
CA PHE A 203 -17.57 9.43 9.59
C PHE A 203 -17.59 9.16 8.09
N ARG A 204 -16.44 9.32 7.41
CA ARG A 204 -16.33 9.05 5.97
C ARG A 204 -14.91 8.68 5.55
N PHE A 205 -14.83 7.94 4.46
CA PHE A 205 -13.60 7.73 3.70
C PHE A 205 -13.56 8.70 2.52
N THR A 206 -12.48 9.47 2.42
CA THR A 206 -12.19 10.31 1.25
C THR A 206 -10.97 9.75 0.53
N TYR A 207 -11.10 9.44 -0.76
CA TYR A 207 -10.02 8.90 -1.58
C TYR A 207 -9.32 10.00 -2.35
N LEU A 208 -7.99 9.94 -2.43
CA LEU A 208 -7.17 10.96 -3.07
C LEU A 208 -6.33 10.37 -4.21
N ASP A 209 -6.18 11.15 -5.28
CA ASP A 209 -5.27 10.83 -6.37
C ASP A 209 -3.80 11.22 -6.07
N GLY A 210 -2.89 10.91 -6.99
CA GLY A 210 -1.46 11.25 -6.85
C GLY A 210 -1.15 12.74 -6.81
N SER A 211 -2.13 13.62 -7.04
CA SER A 211 -2.05 15.08 -6.87
C SER A 211 -2.77 15.56 -5.60
N ASN A 212 -3.12 14.66 -4.68
CA ASN A 212 -3.90 14.93 -3.47
C ASN A 212 -5.30 15.51 -3.74
N ARG A 213 -5.90 15.26 -4.90
CA ARG A 213 -7.26 15.71 -5.22
C ARG A 213 -8.26 14.62 -4.86
N PRO A 214 -9.43 14.98 -4.30
CA PRO A 214 -10.49 14.01 -4.06
C PRO A 214 -10.92 13.32 -5.36
N VAL A 215 -10.97 11.99 -5.33
CA VAL A 215 -11.57 11.18 -6.38
C VAL A 215 -13.06 11.12 -6.12
N ASP A 216 -13.86 11.53 -7.11
CA ASP A 216 -15.32 11.52 -6.97
C ASP A 216 -15.86 10.08 -6.97
N ILE A 217 -16.38 9.69 -5.80
CA ILE A 217 -17.00 8.39 -5.52
C ILE A 217 -18.51 8.53 -5.30
N THR A 218 -19.07 9.73 -5.46
CA THR A 218 -20.42 10.07 -4.98
C THR A 218 -21.46 9.17 -5.65
N GLY A 219 -22.15 8.34 -4.84
CA GLY A 219 -23.19 7.43 -5.32
C GLY A 219 -22.72 6.32 -6.27
N LYS A 220 -21.41 6.08 -6.41
CA LYS A 220 -20.85 5.04 -7.29
C LYS A 220 -19.88 4.15 -6.53
N LYS A 221 -20.12 2.83 -6.58
CA LYS A 221 -19.11 1.84 -6.24
C LYS A 221 -18.01 1.89 -7.30
N LEU A 222 -16.79 2.30 -6.93
CA LEU A 222 -15.64 2.14 -7.81
C LEU A 222 -15.01 0.78 -7.54
N SER A 223 -15.30 -0.18 -8.41
CA SER A 223 -14.75 -1.53 -8.35
C SER A 223 -13.96 -1.91 -9.61
N THR A 224 -13.82 -0.99 -10.57
CA THR A 224 -13.04 -1.24 -11.78
C THR A 224 -11.59 -0.89 -11.53
N GLU A 225 -10.68 -1.79 -11.92
CA GLU A 225 -9.23 -1.65 -11.67
C GLU A 225 -8.69 -0.30 -12.17
N ASN A 226 -9.10 0.14 -13.36
CA ASN A 226 -8.71 1.44 -13.94
C ASN A 226 -9.12 2.66 -13.08
N ALA A 227 -10.21 2.57 -12.32
CA ALA A 227 -10.66 3.65 -11.43
C ALA A 227 -9.94 3.59 -10.06
N LEU A 228 -9.69 2.38 -9.56
CA LEU A 228 -8.99 2.13 -8.31
C LEU A 228 -7.50 2.51 -8.38
N ILE A 229 -6.85 2.31 -9.54
CA ILE A 229 -5.44 2.68 -9.77
C ILE A 229 -5.18 4.19 -9.58
N ARG A 230 -6.20 5.03 -9.76
CA ARG A 230 -6.06 6.48 -9.55
C ARG A 230 -5.93 6.86 -8.09
N ILE A 231 -6.36 5.99 -7.18
CA ILE A 231 -6.36 6.25 -5.74
C ILE A 231 -4.98 5.90 -5.19
N THR A 232 -4.32 6.91 -4.61
CA THR A 232 -2.98 6.76 -4.02
C THR A 232 -2.99 6.96 -2.51
N ALA A 233 -4.06 7.54 -1.96
CA ALA A 233 -4.23 7.73 -0.54
C ALA A 233 -5.70 7.68 -0.11
N VAL A 234 -5.89 7.38 1.17
CA VAL A 234 -7.18 7.35 1.85
C VAL A 234 -7.09 8.30 3.04
N ARG A 235 -8.05 9.21 3.13
CA ARG A 235 -8.26 10.08 4.27
C ARG A 235 -9.48 9.62 5.03
N VAL A 236 -9.31 9.32 6.31
CA VAL A 236 -10.38 8.97 7.25
C VAL A 236 -10.71 10.21 8.05
N GLU A 237 -11.98 10.60 8.06
CA GLU A 237 -12.49 11.78 8.75
C GLU A 237 -13.56 11.35 9.75
N LEU A 238 -13.39 11.74 11.01
CA LEU A 238 -14.30 11.44 12.12
C LEU A 238 -14.66 12.75 12.82
N LYS A 239 -15.95 12.99 13.05
CA LYS A 239 -16.45 14.10 13.86
C LYS A 239 -17.28 13.60 15.02
N LEU A 240 -16.86 13.98 16.22
CA LEU A 240 -17.49 13.65 17.50
C LEU A 240 -18.05 14.92 18.13
N GLU A 241 -19.24 14.81 18.71
CA GLU A 241 -19.92 15.90 19.40
C GLU A 241 -20.37 15.42 20.78
N GLY A 242 -19.93 16.14 21.81
CA GLY A 242 -20.40 16.06 23.18
C GLY A 242 -21.44 17.15 23.49
N ALA A 243 -21.73 17.37 24.76
CA ALA A 243 -22.64 18.41 25.22
C ALA A 243 -22.07 19.82 25.03
N GLU A 244 -20.77 20.02 25.28
CA GLU A 244 -20.13 21.33 25.22
C GLU A 244 -18.95 21.39 24.23
N LEU A 245 -18.48 20.23 23.74
CA LEU A 245 -17.31 20.12 22.85
C LEU A 245 -17.62 19.41 21.53
N THR A 246 -17.01 19.88 20.44
CA THR A 246 -16.94 19.15 19.17
C THR A 246 -15.48 18.90 18.83
N LYS A 247 -15.14 17.68 18.40
CA LYS A 247 -13.80 17.31 17.93
C LYS A 247 -13.86 16.72 16.54
N GLU A 248 -12.98 17.17 15.68
CA GLU A 248 -12.73 16.60 14.36
C GLU A 248 -11.36 15.92 14.36
N ALA A 249 -11.31 14.69 13.89
CA ALA A 249 -10.11 13.92 13.74
C ALA A 249 -9.96 13.45 12.30
N THR A 250 -8.78 13.68 11.74
CA THR A 250 -8.46 13.36 10.37
C THR A 250 -7.15 12.59 10.35
N SER A 251 -7.11 11.46 9.66
CA SER A 251 -5.88 10.73 9.40
C SER A 251 -5.78 10.40 7.93
N LEU A 252 -4.55 10.39 7.43
CA LEU A 252 -4.24 10.12 6.04
C LEU A 252 -3.31 8.90 5.99
N ALA A 253 -3.65 7.95 5.12
CA ALA A 253 -2.79 6.83 4.77
C ALA A 253 -2.54 6.88 3.26
N ASN A 254 -1.27 6.86 2.88
CA ASN A 254 -0.90 6.54 1.51
C ASN A 254 -1.02 5.02 1.34
N ILE A 255 -1.58 4.58 0.23
CA ILE A 255 -1.59 3.16 -0.14
C ILE A 255 -0.14 2.81 -0.46
N ARG A 256 0.44 1.92 0.33
CA ARG A 256 1.83 1.50 0.20
C ARG A 256 1.98 0.61 -1.02
N ALA A 257 2.57 1.12 -2.08
CA ALA A 257 3.30 0.20 -2.95
C ALA A 257 4.56 -0.25 -2.17
N LEU A 258 4.84 -1.55 -2.11
CA LEU A 258 6.09 -2.04 -1.50
C LEU A 258 7.30 -1.45 -2.21
N GLY A 259 7.94 -0.46 -1.60
CA GLY A 259 9.10 0.27 -2.14
C GLY A 259 8.82 1.76 -2.31
N LYS A 260 9.43 2.60 -1.47
CA LYS A 260 9.55 4.03 -1.79
C LYS A 260 10.71 4.18 -2.78
N ALA A 261 10.52 5.01 -3.82
CA ALA A 261 11.50 5.49 -4.80
C ALA A 261 12.57 4.46 -5.26
N GLY A 262 12.35 3.83 -6.43
CA GLY A 262 13.20 2.76 -6.97
C GLY A 262 12.48 1.42 -7.17
N GLN A 263 11.17 1.45 -7.44
CA GLN A 263 10.32 0.26 -7.53
C GLN A 263 10.29 -0.36 -8.91
N GLY A 264 11.29 -1.16 -9.21
CA GLY A 264 11.14 -2.23 -10.18
C GLY A 264 11.93 -3.44 -9.73
N ILE A 265 11.69 -4.52 -10.44
CA ILE A 265 12.30 -5.81 -10.25
C ILE A 265 13.72 -5.71 -10.80
N ILE A 266 14.73 -5.87 -9.96
CA ILE A 266 16.12 -5.93 -10.44
C ILE A 266 16.23 -7.16 -11.34
N LEU A 267 16.60 -6.94 -12.60
CA LEU A 267 16.79 -8.01 -13.56
C LEU A 267 18.05 -8.79 -13.19
N SER A 268 17.91 -10.11 -13.13
CA SER A 268 19.01 -11.03 -12.90
C SER A 268 18.77 -12.26 -13.76
N ARG A 269 19.83 -12.78 -14.38
CA ARG A 269 19.71 -13.96 -15.24
C ARG A 269 19.04 -15.13 -14.49
N GLY A 270 18.06 -15.76 -15.14
CA GLY A 270 17.29 -16.87 -14.58
C GLY A 270 16.13 -16.44 -13.68
N LEU A 271 15.89 -15.14 -13.54
CA LEU A 271 14.71 -14.62 -12.84
C LEU A 271 13.45 -14.92 -13.65
N ASP A 272 12.46 -15.51 -12.98
CA ASP A 272 11.13 -15.77 -13.53
C ASP A 272 10.07 -15.08 -12.66
N ILE A 273 9.39 -14.09 -13.23
CA ILE A 273 8.39 -13.28 -12.51
C ILE A 273 7.01 -13.39 -13.16
N PRO A 274 5.93 -13.48 -12.36
CA PRO A 274 4.58 -13.37 -12.88
C PRO A 274 4.29 -11.92 -13.28
N ILE A 275 3.82 -11.73 -14.51
CA ILE A 275 3.36 -10.44 -15.03
C ILE A 275 1.87 -10.52 -15.43
N PRO A 276 1.16 -9.38 -15.47
CA PRO A 276 -0.20 -9.35 -16.02
C PRO A 276 -0.25 -9.79 -17.49
N ASP A 277 -1.44 -10.14 -17.98
CA ASP A 277 -1.65 -10.32 -19.43
C ASP A 277 -1.44 -9.00 -20.19
N SER A 278 -1.21 -9.09 -21.50
CA SER A 278 -0.90 -7.92 -22.33
C SER A 278 -2.01 -6.86 -22.34
N ALA A 279 -3.27 -7.23 -22.10
CA ALA A 279 -4.40 -6.31 -22.05
C ALA A 279 -4.44 -5.50 -20.75
N ASN A 280 -3.84 -6.05 -19.70
CA ASN A 280 -3.74 -5.50 -18.36
C ASN A 280 -2.31 -5.07 -18.03
N ILE A 281 -1.48 -4.70 -19.00
CA ILE A 281 -0.21 -3.98 -18.76
C ILE A 281 -0.41 -2.54 -19.25
N ARG A 282 -0.12 -1.56 -18.39
CA ARG A 282 -0.18 -0.12 -18.69
C ARG A 282 1.19 0.52 -18.68
N LEU A 283 2.17 -0.10 -18.03
CA LEU A 283 3.56 0.35 -18.04
C LEU A 283 4.47 -0.87 -17.97
N MET A 284 5.45 -0.93 -18.88
CA MET A 284 6.56 -1.88 -18.81
C MET A 284 7.84 -1.12 -19.11
N GLN A 285 8.67 -0.85 -18.11
CA GLN A 285 9.80 0.06 -18.26
C GLN A 285 11.07 -0.50 -17.60
N LEU A 286 12.20 -0.39 -18.30
CA LEU A 286 13.52 -0.59 -17.71
C LEU A 286 14.09 0.74 -17.21
N LEU A 287 14.63 0.75 -16.01
CA LEU A 287 15.14 1.92 -15.31
C LEU A 287 16.43 1.58 -14.58
N ASN A 288 17.09 2.61 -14.04
CA ASN A 288 18.26 2.48 -13.16
C ASN A 288 19.37 1.62 -13.76
N PHE A 289 19.71 1.85 -15.02
CA PHE A 289 20.85 1.22 -15.67
C PHE A 289 22.16 1.61 -14.97
N THR A 290 22.90 0.61 -14.51
CA THR A 290 24.20 0.76 -13.83
C THR A 290 25.20 -0.25 -14.39
N GLY A 291 26.47 0.13 -14.50
CA GLY A 291 27.53 -0.73 -15.07
C GLY A 291 27.24 -1.16 -16.52
N VAL A 292 26.85 -0.22 -17.39
CA VAL A 292 26.64 -0.50 -18.82
C VAL A 292 27.95 -0.31 -19.57
N ASP A 293 28.44 -1.35 -20.25
CA ASP A 293 29.59 -1.31 -21.16
C ASP A 293 29.18 -1.59 -22.62
N GLU A 294 30.12 -1.38 -23.54
CA GLU A 294 29.91 -1.63 -24.97
C GLU A 294 29.59 -3.11 -25.23
N GLY A 295 28.45 -3.37 -25.88
CA GLY A 295 28.02 -4.72 -26.24
C GLY A 295 27.24 -5.46 -25.15
N HIS A 296 26.90 -4.82 -24.03
CA HIS A 296 26.06 -5.42 -23.00
C HIS A 296 24.67 -5.79 -23.53
N VAL A 297 24.16 -6.95 -23.12
CA VAL A 297 22.86 -7.48 -23.56
C VAL A 297 21.90 -7.64 -22.39
N ILE A 298 20.64 -7.28 -22.64
CA ILE A 298 19.50 -7.68 -21.83
C ILE A 298 18.57 -8.47 -22.72
N GLU A 299 18.22 -9.69 -22.31
CA GLU A 299 17.31 -10.55 -23.05
C GLU A 299 16.21 -11.05 -22.11
N VAL A 300 14.95 -10.72 -22.44
CA VAL A 300 13.77 -11.13 -21.69
C VAL A 300 12.82 -11.92 -22.58
N LYS A 301 12.14 -12.89 -21.98
CA LYS A 301 11.17 -13.76 -22.65
C LYS A 301 9.85 -13.74 -21.89
N VAL A 302 8.77 -13.37 -22.56
CA VAL A 302 7.41 -13.52 -22.03
C VAL A 302 6.80 -14.80 -22.60
N HIS A 303 6.31 -15.65 -21.71
CA HIS A 303 5.70 -16.92 -22.07
C HIS A 303 4.60 -17.30 -21.09
N ALA A 304 3.69 -18.16 -21.52
CA ALA A 304 2.70 -18.78 -20.64
C ALA A 304 2.76 -20.30 -20.80
N PRO A 305 2.64 -21.12 -19.73
CA PRO A 305 2.86 -22.58 -19.78
C PRO A 305 2.01 -23.35 -20.81
N ARG A 306 0.90 -22.77 -21.28
CA ARG A 306 -0.02 -23.37 -22.26
C ARG A 306 -0.14 -22.56 -23.55
N ALA A 307 0.61 -21.46 -23.70
CA ALA A 307 0.59 -20.67 -24.92
C ALA A 307 1.45 -21.33 -26.01
N LYS A 308 0.97 -21.27 -27.25
CA LYS A 308 1.69 -21.80 -28.42
C LYS A 308 2.83 -20.87 -28.85
N TYR A 309 2.78 -19.61 -28.45
CA TYR A 309 3.70 -18.56 -28.90
C TYR A 309 4.38 -17.91 -27.71
N GLU A 310 5.69 -17.70 -27.83
CA GLU A 310 6.49 -16.94 -26.89
C GLU A 310 6.93 -15.63 -27.56
N TRP A 311 7.07 -14.58 -26.75
CA TRP A 311 7.62 -13.30 -27.15
C TRP A 311 8.99 -13.12 -26.52
N ARG A 312 9.96 -12.65 -27.28
CA ARG A 312 11.32 -12.45 -26.80
C ARG A 312 11.86 -11.12 -27.29
N LEU A 313 12.39 -10.33 -26.35
CA LEU A 313 13.01 -9.05 -26.60
C LEU A 313 14.49 -9.14 -26.22
N LYS A 314 15.34 -8.74 -27.15
CA LYS A 314 16.79 -8.61 -26.93
C LYS A 314 17.20 -7.16 -27.16
N LEU A 315 17.83 -6.57 -26.16
CA LEU A 315 18.35 -5.21 -26.18
C LEU A 315 19.88 -5.28 -26.17
N LEU A 316 20.51 -4.62 -27.13
CA LEU A 316 21.95 -4.42 -27.19
C LEU A 316 22.26 -2.99 -26.77
N LEU A 317 23.02 -2.87 -25.69
CA LEU A 317 23.43 -1.60 -25.10
C LEU A 317 24.86 -1.25 -25.52
N GLY A 318 25.18 0.04 -25.44
CA GLY A 318 26.54 0.52 -25.61
C GLY A 318 26.75 1.88 -24.94
N ILE A 319 27.92 2.46 -25.20
CA ILE A 319 28.33 3.76 -24.67
C ILE A 319 28.61 4.72 -25.83
N GLU A 320 28.00 5.90 -25.79
CA GLU A 320 28.31 7.01 -26.68
C GLU A 320 28.70 8.25 -25.88
N GLY A 321 29.97 8.68 -25.97
CA GLY A 321 30.45 9.86 -25.24
C GLY A 321 30.25 9.79 -23.72
N ASN A 322 30.39 8.60 -23.12
CA ASN A 322 30.10 8.26 -21.71
C ASN A 322 28.61 8.24 -21.32
N ILE A 323 27.70 8.25 -22.29
CA ILE A 323 26.26 8.11 -22.05
C ILE A 323 25.84 6.69 -22.47
N PRO A 324 25.14 5.94 -21.61
CA PRO A 324 24.62 4.64 -22.00
C PRO A 324 23.48 4.83 -23.02
N VAL A 325 23.53 4.05 -24.09
CA VAL A 325 22.60 4.12 -25.23
C VAL A 325 22.07 2.75 -25.61
N LEU A 326 20.87 2.71 -26.18
CA LEU A 326 20.30 1.54 -26.83
C LEU A 326 20.82 1.50 -28.28
N ARG A 327 21.81 0.62 -28.54
CA ARG A 327 22.40 0.46 -29.88
C ARG A 327 21.45 -0.23 -30.83
N ARG A 328 20.79 -1.28 -30.35
CA ARG A 328 19.90 -2.12 -31.16
C ARG A 328 18.88 -2.82 -30.29
N TYR A 329 17.68 -3.05 -30.81
CA TYR A 329 16.74 -3.99 -30.22
C TYR A 329 16.19 -4.95 -31.27
N GLU A 330 15.87 -6.16 -30.82
CA GLU A 330 15.34 -7.24 -31.64
C GLU A 330 14.12 -7.85 -30.94
N ILE A 331 13.02 -8.00 -31.68
CA ILE A 331 11.80 -8.64 -31.19
C ILE A 331 11.56 -9.91 -31.99
N TYR A 332 11.37 -11.01 -31.27
CA TYR A 332 11.09 -12.31 -31.86
C TYR A 332 9.66 -12.76 -31.51
N TYR A 333 8.84 -13.01 -32.54
CA TYR A 333 7.48 -13.53 -32.43
C TYR A 333 6.98 -14.17 -33.74
N PRO A 334 6.35 -15.36 -33.72
CA PRO A 334 6.39 -16.33 -32.63
C PRO A 334 7.83 -16.86 -32.42
N THR A 335 8.02 -17.78 -31.46
CA THR A 335 9.33 -18.25 -30.97
C THR A 335 10.42 -18.33 -32.06
N ASN A 336 11.51 -17.57 -31.86
CA ASN A 336 12.69 -17.48 -32.74
C ASN A 336 12.47 -16.90 -34.16
N LYS A 337 11.29 -16.38 -34.50
CA LYS A 337 11.08 -15.60 -35.74
C LYS A 337 11.32 -14.12 -35.46
N LEU A 338 12.35 -13.52 -36.04
CA LEU A 338 12.59 -12.08 -35.95
C LEU A 338 11.48 -11.33 -36.69
N VAL A 339 10.84 -10.37 -36.02
CA VAL A 339 9.78 -9.52 -36.61
C VAL A 339 10.16 -8.06 -36.66
N VAL A 340 10.96 -7.58 -35.69
CA VAL A 340 11.42 -6.19 -35.64
C VAL A 340 12.89 -6.14 -35.27
N GLU A 341 13.61 -5.30 -35.97
CA GLU A 341 15.00 -4.94 -35.72
C GLU A 341 15.16 -3.44 -35.96
N SER A 342 15.79 -2.73 -35.02
CA SER A 342 16.00 -1.29 -35.12
C SER A 342 17.23 -0.85 -34.33
N GLU A 343 17.86 0.24 -34.78
CA GLU A 343 19.08 0.81 -34.22
C GLU A 343 18.85 2.28 -33.80
N PRO A 344 18.12 2.53 -32.69
CA PRO A 344 17.63 3.87 -32.37
C PRO A 344 18.73 4.84 -31.91
N GLY A 345 19.80 4.34 -31.28
CA GLY A 345 20.89 5.17 -30.75
C GLY A 345 20.48 6.08 -29.57
N GLU A 346 19.32 5.83 -28.97
CA GLU A 346 18.75 6.68 -27.91
C GLU A 346 19.40 6.44 -26.55
N SER A 347 19.47 7.49 -25.72
CA SER A 347 20.00 7.35 -24.35
C SER A 347 19.04 6.58 -23.46
N VAL A 348 19.57 5.61 -22.71
CA VAL A 348 18.81 4.82 -21.73
C VAL A 348 18.83 5.44 -20.33
N LYS A 349 19.44 6.62 -20.16
CA LYS A 349 19.63 7.29 -18.86
C LYS A 349 18.32 7.57 -18.14
N ASN A 350 17.26 7.86 -18.89
CA ASN A 350 15.92 8.14 -18.34
C ASN A 350 15.02 6.88 -18.29
N GLY A 351 15.58 5.71 -18.61
CA GLY A 351 14.84 4.48 -18.77
C GLY A 351 14.38 4.21 -20.20
N LEU A 352 13.95 2.97 -20.43
CA LEU A 352 13.40 2.49 -21.70
C LEU A 352 11.97 2.00 -21.47
N ASN A 353 11.00 2.59 -22.18
CA ASN A 353 9.64 2.08 -22.20
C ASN A 353 9.56 0.91 -23.17
N LEU A 354 9.39 -0.30 -22.63
CA LEU A 354 9.27 -1.54 -23.41
C LEU A 354 7.90 -1.70 -24.07
N LEU A 355 6.96 -0.77 -23.84
CA LEU A 355 5.70 -0.69 -24.59
C LEU A 355 5.81 0.22 -25.83
N GLU A 356 6.84 1.06 -25.92
CA GLU A 356 6.95 2.16 -26.87
C GLU A 356 8.40 2.30 -27.38
N LEU A 357 9.02 1.20 -27.79
CA LEU A 357 10.42 1.21 -28.28
C LEU A 357 10.58 1.88 -29.67
N THR A 358 9.49 2.37 -30.28
CA THR A 358 9.48 3.05 -31.59
C THR A 358 8.99 4.50 -31.47
N PRO A 359 9.44 5.43 -32.33
CA PRO A 359 8.96 6.82 -32.35
C PRO A 359 7.46 7.00 -32.63
N SER A 360 6.78 5.96 -33.12
CA SER A 360 5.34 5.96 -33.43
C SER A 360 4.44 5.61 -32.24
N GLY A 361 5.01 5.17 -31.11
CA GLY A 361 4.27 5.01 -29.84
C GLY A 361 3.24 3.87 -29.79
N GLU A 362 3.09 3.06 -30.83
CA GLU A 362 2.24 1.87 -30.80
C GLU A 362 2.90 0.72 -31.54
N TYR A 363 2.73 -0.48 -30.98
CA TYR A 363 3.16 -1.72 -31.60
C TYR A 363 2.12 -2.19 -32.62
N ASP A 364 2.50 -2.16 -33.89
CA ASP A 364 1.88 -2.83 -35.03
C ASP A 364 2.88 -3.87 -35.54
N TYR A 365 2.52 -5.15 -35.57
CA TYR A 365 3.45 -6.27 -35.80
C TYR A 365 3.11 -7.16 -37.00
N ASP A 366 2.14 -6.76 -37.83
CA ASP A 366 1.97 -7.33 -39.17
C ASP A 366 2.11 -6.27 -40.28
N GLU A 367 2.15 -6.72 -41.52
CA GLU A 367 2.35 -5.86 -42.69
C GLU A 367 1.02 -5.27 -43.20
N ASP A 368 -0.07 -5.36 -42.44
CA ASP A 368 -1.41 -4.99 -42.89
C ASP A 368 -1.72 -3.52 -42.57
N GLU A 369 -1.66 -2.65 -43.58
CA GLU A 369 -2.00 -1.23 -43.44
C GLU A 369 -3.39 -1.02 -42.80
N GLY A 370 -3.41 -0.50 -41.58
CA GLY A 370 -4.62 -0.01 -40.91
C GLY A 370 -5.21 -0.93 -39.83
N VAL A 371 -4.51 -1.98 -39.40
CA VAL A 371 -4.93 -2.84 -38.29
C VAL A 371 -3.88 -2.80 -37.17
N THR A 372 -4.23 -2.29 -35.99
CA THR A 372 -3.30 -2.28 -34.84
C THR A 372 -3.27 -3.64 -34.15
N ASP A 373 -2.45 -4.56 -34.62
CA ASP A 373 -2.33 -5.91 -34.05
C ASP A 373 -1.28 -5.97 -32.92
N LYS A 374 -1.77 -5.95 -31.68
CA LYS A 374 -0.95 -6.11 -30.46
C LYS A 374 -0.58 -7.57 -30.28
N VAL A 375 0.68 -7.89 -29.96
CA VAL A 375 1.05 -9.24 -29.49
C VAL A 375 0.29 -9.52 -28.20
N VAL A 376 -0.74 -10.36 -28.30
CA VAL A 376 -1.56 -10.75 -27.15
C VAL A 376 -0.94 -11.95 -26.46
N PHE A 377 -0.36 -11.73 -25.28
CA PHE A 377 -0.05 -12.80 -24.35
C PHE A 377 -1.15 -12.85 -23.29
N ALA A 378 -2.02 -13.85 -23.41
CA ALA A 378 -3.16 -14.09 -22.52
C ALA A 378 -3.09 -15.48 -21.91
N GLY A 379 -3.46 -15.58 -20.63
CA GLY A 379 -3.45 -16.84 -19.90
C GLY A 379 -3.54 -16.59 -18.40
N THR A 380 -3.87 -17.64 -17.64
CA THR A 380 -3.95 -17.56 -16.18
C THR A 380 -2.59 -17.36 -15.50
N GLU A 381 -1.49 -17.66 -16.20
CA GLU A 381 -0.12 -17.53 -15.71
C GLU A 381 0.80 -17.05 -16.84
N VAL A 382 1.01 -15.74 -16.94
CA VAL A 382 2.01 -15.13 -17.83
C VAL A 382 3.28 -14.88 -17.03
N LEU A 383 4.41 -15.36 -17.53
CA LEU A 383 5.72 -15.27 -16.89
C LEU A 383 6.67 -14.46 -17.78
N LEU A 384 7.45 -13.58 -17.16
CA LEU A 384 8.63 -12.96 -17.76
C LEU A 384 9.88 -13.61 -17.18
N SER A 385 10.65 -14.23 -18.07
CA SER A 385 11.96 -14.83 -17.80
C SER A 385 13.07 -13.92 -18.26
N VAL A 386 14.10 -13.74 -17.43
CA VAL A 386 15.32 -13.02 -17.80
C VAL A 386 16.34 -14.04 -18.30
N LEU A 387 16.56 -14.08 -19.61
CA LEU A 387 17.51 -15.00 -20.24
C LEU A 387 18.96 -14.50 -20.08
N GLN A 388 19.14 -13.19 -20.16
CA GLN A 388 20.44 -12.52 -20.01
C GLN A 388 20.25 -11.11 -19.45
N SER A 389 21.19 -10.67 -18.61
CA SER A 389 21.27 -9.29 -18.10
C SER A 389 22.73 -9.03 -17.73
N ASP A 390 23.48 -8.44 -18.66
CA ASP A 390 24.91 -8.17 -18.50
C ASP A 390 25.25 -6.95 -17.63
N PRO A 391 24.45 -5.84 -17.62
CA PRO A 391 24.77 -4.71 -16.76
C PRO A 391 24.72 -5.06 -15.27
N GLU A 392 25.53 -4.37 -14.45
CA GLU A 392 25.62 -4.58 -13.00
C GLU A 392 24.26 -4.43 -12.29
N GLY A 393 23.38 -3.57 -12.81
CA GLY A 393 22.02 -3.44 -12.32
C GLY A 393 21.10 -2.77 -13.33
N VAL A 394 19.92 -3.37 -13.52
CA VAL A 394 18.82 -2.82 -14.31
C VAL A 394 17.52 -3.20 -13.62
N MET A 395 16.55 -2.29 -13.64
CA MET A 395 15.32 -2.41 -12.88
C MET A 395 14.11 -2.41 -13.81
N LEU A 396 13.28 -3.45 -13.77
CA LEU A 396 12.05 -3.58 -14.54
C LEU A 396 10.81 -3.19 -13.73
N ILE A 397 10.08 -2.19 -14.18
CA ILE A 397 8.76 -1.85 -13.66
C ILE A 397 7.72 -2.49 -14.59
N VAL A 398 6.80 -3.27 -14.02
CA VAL A 398 5.59 -3.72 -14.71
C VAL A 398 4.38 -3.24 -13.91
N ARG A 399 3.51 -2.44 -14.50
CA ARG A 399 2.26 -2.00 -13.86
C ARG A 399 1.05 -2.40 -14.68
N PRO A 400 -0.01 -2.91 -14.03
CA PRO A 400 -1.26 -3.20 -14.69
C PRO A 400 -2.09 -1.97 -15.04
#